data_AF-A0A3D1TZV0-F1
#
_entry.id   AF-A0A3D1TZV0-F1
#
_cell.length_a   1.000
_cell.length_b   1.000
_cell.length_c   1.000
_cell.angle_alpha   90.00
_cell.angle_beta   90.00
_cell.angle_gamma   90.00
#
_symmetry.space_group_name_H-M   'P 1'
#
loop_
_entity.id
_entity.type
_entity.pdbx_description
1 polymer ?
#
loop_
_entity_poly.entity_id
_entity_poly.type
_entity_poly.pdbx_seq_one_letter_code
_entity_poly.pdbx_strand_id
1 'polypeptide(L)' 'MAAAPDFALPSSDGRVVRLSDYRGSTVVLTFLRGFF' A
#
# COMPACT_ATOMS: atom_id res chain seq x y z
N MET A 1 -17.84 -2.15 10.46
CA MET A 1 -16.79 -2.27 9.42
C MET A 1 -15.55 -1.58 9.94
N ALA A 2 -14.38 -2.22 9.89
CA ALA A 2 -13.12 -1.58 10.28
C ALA A 2 -12.53 -0.80 9.10
N ALA A 3 -11.93 0.36 9.37
CA ALA A 3 -11.15 1.06 8.37
C ALA A 3 -9.90 0.24 8.02
N ALA A 4 -9.48 0.28 6.76
CA ALA A 4 -8.18 -0.30 6.37
C ALA A 4 -7.06 0.41 7.16
N PRO A 5 -6.10 -0.33 7.72
CA PRO A 5 -4.98 0.25 8.46
C PRO A 5 -4.12 1.09 7.52
N ASP A 6 -3.63 2.22 8.03
CA ASP A 6 -2.66 3.03 7.30
C ASP A 6 -1.25 2.46 7.51
N PHE A 7 -0.77 1.67 6.56
CA PHE A 7 0.57 1.09 6.60
C PHE A 7 1.52 1.84 5.66
N ALA A 8 2.81 1.75 5.96
CA ALA A 8 3.88 2.28 5.15
C ALA A 8 4.80 1.15 4.70
N LEU A 9 5.12 1.06 3.41
CA LEU A 9 6.04 0.06 2.85
C LEU A 9 7.06 0.75 1.93
N PRO A 10 8.28 0.19 1.82
CA PRO A 10 9.18 0.59 0.76
C PRO A 10 8.61 0.17 -0.60
N SER A 11 8.65 1.07 -1.58
CA SER A 11 8.43 0.77 -2.99
C SER A 11 9.67 0.14 -3.62
N SER A 12 9.55 -0.28 -4.88
CA SER A 12 10.63 -0.91 -5.65
C SER A 12 11.85 0.00 -5.87
N ASP A 13 11.69 1.32 -5.77
CA ASP A 13 12.77 2.31 -5.84
C ASP A 13 13.29 2.75 -4.46
N GLY A 14 12.84 2.09 -3.38
CA GLY A 14 13.28 2.34 -2.01
C GLY A 14 12.62 3.54 -1.32
N ARG A 15 11.66 4.21 -1.98
CA ARG A 15 10.87 5.28 -1.34
C ARG A 15 9.84 4.67 -0.40
N VAL A 16 9.52 5.38 0.68
CA VAL A 16 8.41 4.97 1.55
C VAL A 16 7.10 5.46 0.94
N VAL A 17 6.13 4.55 0.78
CA VAL A 17 4.77 4.86 0.33
C VAL A 17 3.79 4.47 1.43
N ARG A 18 2.81 5.33 1.72
CA ARG A 18 1.72 5.09 2.67
C ARG A 18 0.41 4.82 1.94
N LEU A 19 -0.47 4.01 2.53
CA LEU A 19 -1.82 3.83 1.97
C LEU A 19 -2.61 5.15 1.93
N SER A 20 -2.41 6.00 2.94
CA SER A 20 -3.01 7.33 3.02
C SER A 20 -2.60 8.29 1.88
N ASP A 21 -1.49 8.03 1.19
CA ASP A 21 -1.06 8.84 0.04
C ASP A 21 -2.05 8.72 -1.15
N TYR A 22 -2.88 7.68 -1.17
CA TYR A 22 -3.88 7.40 -2.22
C TYR A 22 -5.32 7.78 -1.87
N ARG A 23 -5.54 8.55 -0.79
CA ARG A 23 -6.90 8.99 -0.40
C ARG A 23 -7.56 9.78 -1.53
N GLY A 24 -8.88 9.61 -1.66
CA GLY A 24 -9.67 10.21 -2.75
C GLY A 24 -9.63 9.42 -4.05
N SER A 25 -8.80 8.38 -4.16
CA SER A 25 -8.77 7.46 -5.30
C SER A 25 -9.40 6.10 -4.94
N THR A 26 -9.98 5.43 -5.93
CA THR A 26 -10.31 4.00 -5.81
C THR A 26 -9.05 3.20 -6.08
N VAL A 27 -8.61 2.39 -5.11
CA VAL A 27 -7.37 1.60 -5.20
C VAL A 27 -7.63 0.12 -4.93
N VAL A 28 -6.83 -0.74 -5.57
CA VAL A 28 -6.81 -2.19 -5.33
C VAL A 28 -5.45 -2.54 -4.74
N LEU A 29 -5.45 -3.29 -3.64
CA LEU A 29 -4.24 -3.82 -3.02
C LEU A 29 -4.11 -5.30 -3.33
N THR A 30 -2.96 -5.67 -3.88
CA THR A 30 -2.62 -7.06 -4.16
C THR A 30 -1.35 -7.43 -3.41
N PHE A 31 -1.45 -8.33 -2.43
CA PHE A 31 -0.31 -8.86 -1.70
C PHE A 31 0.17 -10.14 -2.38
N LEU A 32 1.32 -10.04 -3.05
CA LEU A 32 1.92 -11.14 -3.78
C LEU A 32 2.81 -11.93 -2.83
N ARG A 33 2.63 -13.25 -2.77
CA ARG A 33 3.47 -14.13 -1.94
C ARG A 33 4.80 -14.37 -2.65
N GLY A 34 5.72 -13.40 -2.54
CA GLY A 34 7.12 -13.49 -2.96
C GLY A 34 7.34 -13.76 -4.45
N PHE A 35 7.85 -12.77 -5.19
CA PHE A 35 8.59 -13.08 -6.41
C PHE A 35 10.06 -13.32 -6.03
N PHE A 36 10.61 -14.45 -6.47
CA PHE A 36 12.00 -14.82 -6.32
C PHE A 36 12.87 -14.07 -7.32
#